data_AF-A0A7C0UPL3-F1
#
_entry.id   AF-A0A7C0UPL3-F1
#
_cell.length_a   1.000
_cell.length_b   1.000
_cell.length_c   1.000
_cell.angle_alpha   90.00
_cell.angle_beta   90.00
_cell.angle_gamma   90.00
#
_symmetry.space_group_name_H-M   'P 1'
#
loop_
_entity.id
_entity.type
_entity.pdbx_description
1 polymer ?
#
loop_
_entity_poly.entity_id
_entity_poly.type
_entity_poly.pdbx_seq_one_letter_code
_entity_poly.pdbx_strand_id
1 'polypeptide(L)'
;MRLEEALKRRKEMFEKRLEIRIMKGHDYASTENVLANFEVTAEVCRLLNIDITKPWGVALFYIIVKIARAANLLFNVRGPAQCEALEDTVAIDLPNYVDLLDEILFKHGLYQHKENKNINQQKTA
;
A
#
# COMPACT_ATOMS: atom_id res chain seq x y z
N MET A 1 29.45 -19.22 -13.73
CA MET A 1 28.82 -18.44 -14.82
C MET A 1 29.94 -17.82 -15.64
N ARG A 2 29.95 -18.04 -16.95
CA ARG A 2 30.91 -17.42 -17.88
C ARG A 2 30.53 -15.96 -18.13
N LEU A 3 31.47 -15.13 -18.58
CA LEU A 3 31.23 -13.70 -18.84
C LEU A 3 30.07 -13.46 -19.81
N GLU A 4 30.00 -14.22 -20.90
CA GLU A 4 28.93 -14.12 -21.90
C GLU A 4 27.54 -14.43 -21.32
N GLU A 5 27.44 -15.47 -20.48
CA GLU A 5 26.20 -15.84 -19.79
C GLU A 5 25.76 -14.72 -18.82
N ALA A 6 26.72 -14.10 -18.12
CA ALA A 6 26.46 -12.99 -17.22
C ALA A 6 25.94 -11.76 -17.98
N LEU A 7 26.57 -11.41 -19.11
CA LEU A 7 26.16 -10.29 -19.95
C LEU A 7 24.79 -10.51 -20.59
N LYS A 8 24.52 -11.72 -21.10
CA LYS A 8 23.20 -12.10 -21.63
C LYS A 8 22.12 -11.95 -20.56
N ARG A 9 22.34 -12.52 -19.37
CA ARG A 9 21.41 -12.38 -18.24
C ARG A 9 21.18 -10.92 -17.84
N ARG A 10 22.22 -10.08 -17.85
CA ARG A 10 22.08 -8.65 -17.53
C ARG A 10 21.19 -7.91 -18.54
N LYS A 11 21.33 -8.20 -19.83
CA LYS A 11 20.49 -7.61 -20.89
C LYS A 11 19.03 -8.05 -20.75
N GLU A 12 18.77 -9.34 -20.63
CA GLU A 12 17.41 -9.87 -20.44
C GLU A 12 16.73 -9.27 -19.19
N MET A 13 17.48 -9.15 -18.09
CA MET A 13 16.95 -8.55 -16.87
C MET A 13 16.73 -7.03 -17.01
N PHE A 14 17.50 -6.34 -17.84
CA PHE A 14 17.30 -4.93 -18.11
C PHE A 14 16.01 -4.72 -18.90
N GLU A 15 15.81 -5.47 -19.98
CA GLU A 15 14.60 -5.42 -20.82
C GLU A 15 13.34 -5.70 -19.99
N LYS A 16 13.33 -6.78 -19.21
CA LYS A 16 12.19 -7.11 -18.32
C LYS A 16 11.88 -6.00 -17.31
N ARG A 17 12.91 -5.38 -16.72
CA ARG A 17 12.70 -4.26 -15.79
C ARG A 17 12.17 -3.01 -16.50
N LEU A 18 12.60 -2.77 -17.73
CA LEU A 18 12.13 -1.65 -18.53
C LEU A 18 10.64 -1.83 -18.90
N GLU A 19 10.25 -3.03 -19.31
CA GLU A 19 8.84 -3.39 -19.57
C GLU A 19 7.96 -3.14 -18.34
N ILE A 20 8.37 -3.64 -17.17
CA ILE A 20 7.66 -3.41 -15.90
C ILE A 20 7.57 -1.92 -15.58
N ARG A 21 8.65 -1.15 -15.81
CA ARG A 21 8.66 0.29 -15.54
C ARG A 21 7.67 1.04 -16.44
N ILE A 22 7.55 0.64 -17.70
CA ILE A 22 6.60 1.22 -18.65
C ILE A 22 5.16 0.90 -18.20
N MET A 23 4.87 -0.37 -17.88
CA MET A 23 3.56 -0.78 -17.36
C MET A 23 3.17 -0.02 -16.09
N LYS A 24 4.09 0.08 -15.13
CA LYS A 24 3.85 0.85 -13.88
C LYS A 24 3.75 2.35 -14.14
N GLY A 25 4.50 2.87 -15.11
CA GLY A 25 4.41 4.27 -15.52
C GLY A 25 3.04 4.61 -16.11
N HIS A 26 2.41 3.70 -16.85
CA HIS A 26 1.03 3.86 -17.32
C HIS A 26 0.04 3.97 -16.16
N ASP A 27 0.23 3.13 -15.15
CA ASP A 27 -0.75 2.86 -14.10
C ASP A 27 -0.64 3.81 -12.88
N TYR A 28 0.57 4.25 -12.53
CA TYR A 28 0.83 4.97 -11.28
C TYR A 28 1.40 6.37 -11.49
N ALA A 29 1.83 6.74 -12.70
CA ALA A 29 2.55 7.99 -12.92
C ALA A 29 2.07 8.72 -14.18
N SER A 30 2.34 10.03 -14.24
CA SER A 30 2.13 10.77 -15.48
C SER A 30 3.36 10.62 -16.39
N THR A 31 3.18 10.80 -17.69
CA THR A 31 4.30 10.88 -18.65
C THR A 31 5.22 12.06 -18.36
N GLU A 32 4.71 13.08 -17.65
CA GLU A 32 5.43 14.28 -17.26
C GLU A 32 6.22 14.08 -15.96
N ASN A 33 5.68 13.31 -15.00
CA ASN A 33 6.34 13.00 -13.75
C ASN A 33 6.16 11.51 -13.38
N VAL A 34 7.18 10.72 -13.69
CA VAL A 34 7.22 9.27 -13.41
C VAL A 34 7.39 8.93 -11.92
N LEU A 35 7.62 9.93 -11.07
CA LEU A 35 7.81 9.80 -9.62
C LEU A 35 6.63 10.35 -8.80
N ALA A 36 5.59 10.87 -9.47
CA ALA A 36 4.48 11.56 -8.83
C ALA A 36 3.81 10.74 -7.71
N ASN A 37 3.71 9.41 -7.87
CA ASN A 37 3.18 8.54 -6.83
C ASN A 37 4.01 8.58 -5.53
N PHE A 38 5.34 8.56 -5.62
CA PHE A 38 6.22 8.63 -4.45
C PHE A 38 6.13 10.01 -3.78
N GLU A 39 6.12 11.08 -4.58
CA GLU A 39 6.04 12.45 -4.08
C GLU A 39 4.70 12.72 -3.38
N VAL A 40 3.59 12.31 -3.99
CA VAL A 40 2.24 12.44 -3.40
C VAL A 40 2.13 11.59 -2.14
N THR A 41 2.58 10.33 -2.15
CA THR A 41 2.52 9.50 -0.93
C THR A 41 3.37 10.07 0.19
N ALA A 42 4.58 10.56 -0.10
CA ALA A 42 5.43 11.20 0.90
C ALA A 42 4.77 12.45 1.49
N GLU A 43 4.15 13.28 0.65
CA GLU A 43 3.43 14.47 1.07
C GLU A 43 2.20 14.14 1.93
N VAL A 44 1.42 13.11 1.56
CA VAL A 44 0.29 12.66 2.38
C VAL A 44 0.75 12.14 3.74
N CYS A 45 1.82 11.33 3.79
CA CYS A 45 2.41 10.89 5.05
C CYS A 45 2.86 12.08 5.91
N ARG A 46 3.48 13.09 5.32
CA ARG A 46 3.88 14.32 6.02
C ARG A 46 2.66 15.08 6.56
N LEU A 47 1.63 15.30 5.74
CA LEU A 47 0.40 16.02 6.12
C LEU A 47 -0.37 15.34 7.25
N LEU A 48 -0.39 14.01 7.25
CA LEU A 48 -1.05 13.20 8.29
C LEU A 48 -0.15 12.89 9.50
N ASN A 49 1.09 13.39 9.52
CA ASN A 49 2.09 13.11 10.55
C ASN A 49 2.35 11.60 10.76
N ILE A 50 2.41 10.84 9.67
CA ILE A 50 2.67 9.40 9.71
C ILE A 50 4.18 9.16 9.87
N ASP A 51 4.56 8.58 11.00
CA ASP A 51 5.93 8.15 11.28
C ASP A 51 6.18 6.72 10.74
N ILE A 52 6.79 6.65 9.55
CA ILE A 52 7.15 5.38 8.89
C ILE A 52 8.31 4.63 9.58
N THR A 53 8.87 5.13 10.68
CA THR A 53 9.79 4.35 11.53
C THR A 53 9.06 3.41 12.49
N LYS A 54 7.72 3.53 12.59
CA LYS A 54 6.87 2.66 13.41
C LYS A 54 6.15 1.61 12.57
N PRO A 55 5.91 0.39 13.10
CA PRO A 55 5.18 -0.65 12.37
C PRO A 55 3.78 -0.21 11.90
N TRP A 56 3.00 0.47 12.75
CA TRP A 56 1.69 1.00 12.36
C TRP A 56 1.79 2.12 11.33
N GLY A 57 2.87 2.91 11.35
CA GLY A 57 3.14 3.92 10.33
C GLY A 57 3.45 3.31 8.96
N VAL A 58 4.18 2.19 8.93
CA VAL A 58 4.41 1.41 7.71
C VAL A 58 3.11 0.80 7.18
N ALA A 59 2.24 0.28 8.04
CA ALA A 59 0.92 -0.22 7.63
C ALA A 59 0.05 0.89 7.03
N LEU A 60 -0.01 2.06 7.67
CA LEU A 60 -0.71 3.24 7.16
C LEU A 60 -0.15 3.71 5.82
N PHE A 61 1.18 3.64 5.62
CA PHE A 61 1.80 3.94 4.34
C PHE A 61 1.27 3.03 3.22
N TYR A 62 1.19 1.70 3.44
CA TYR A 62 0.65 0.78 2.43
C TYR A 62 -0.84 1.03 2.14
N ILE A 63 -1.63 1.37 3.17
CA ILE A 63 -3.04 1.79 3.01
C ILE A 63 -3.13 3.02 2.10
N ILE A 64 -2.31 4.05 2.33
CA ILE A 64 -2.27 5.25 1.48
C ILE A 64 -1.90 4.91 0.04
N VAL A 65 -0.93 4.02 -0.17
CA VAL A 65 -0.55 3.55 -1.52
C VAL A 65 -1.75 2.91 -2.23
N LYS A 66 -2.54 2.10 -1.52
CA LYS A 66 -3.75 1.48 -2.10
C LYS A 66 -4.87 2.46 -2.36
N ILE A 67 -5.09 3.44 -1.48
CA ILE A 67 -6.03 4.54 -1.73
C ILE A 67 -5.62 5.36 -2.95
N ALA A 68 -4.33 5.70 -3.07
CA ALA A 68 -3.80 6.43 -4.23
C ALA A 68 -3.99 5.63 -5.53
N ARG A 69 -3.78 4.31 -5.50
CA ARG A 69 -4.05 3.42 -6.64
C ARG A 69 -5.53 3.42 -6.99
N ALA A 70 -6.43 3.24 -6.03
CA ALA A 70 -7.87 3.27 -6.27
C ALA A 70 -8.30 4.62 -6.88
N ALA A 71 -7.79 5.74 -6.37
CA ALA A 71 -8.06 7.06 -6.92
C ALA A 71 -7.58 7.20 -8.37
N ASN A 72 -6.39 6.69 -8.70
CA ASN A 72 -5.89 6.69 -10.08
C ASN A 72 -6.79 5.86 -11.01
N LEU A 73 -7.23 4.68 -10.57
CA LEU A 73 -8.11 3.80 -11.34
C LEU A 73 -9.52 4.38 -11.53
N LEU A 74 -10.01 5.17 -10.58
CA LEU A 74 -11.35 5.75 -10.63
C LEU A 74 -11.40 7.09 -11.39
N PHE A 75 -10.36 7.92 -11.25
CA PHE A 75 -10.43 9.33 -11.65
C PHE A 75 -9.42 9.73 -12.73
N ASN A 76 -8.34 8.97 -12.92
CA ASN A 76 -7.24 9.33 -13.84
C ASN A 76 -7.11 8.34 -15.00
N VAL A 77 -8.23 7.79 -15.48
CA VAL A 77 -8.27 6.67 -16.44
C VAL A 77 -7.60 7.04 -17.76
N ARG A 78 -6.41 6.48 -18.00
CA ARG A 78 -5.71 6.48 -19.30
C ARG A 78 -6.10 5.29 -20.19
N GLY A 79 -7.00 4.43 -19.72
CA GLY A 79 -7.41 3.17 -20.34
C GLY A 79 -7.62 2.08 -19.29
N PRO A 80 -7.89 0.82 -19.70
CA PRO A 80 -7.98 -0.30 -18.77
C PRO A 80 -6.67 -0.51 -18.01
N ALA A 81 -6.77 -0.90 -16.73
CA ALA A 81 -5.62 -1.18 -15.88
C ALA A 81 -4.73 -2.27 -16.49
N GLN A 82 -3.40 -2.11 -16.44
CA GLN A 82 -2.47 -3.09 -17.00
C GLN A 82 -1.73 -3.93 -15.95
N CYS A 83 -1.70 -3.48 -14.68
CA CYS A 83 -0.96 -4.15 -13.62
C CYS A 83 -1.83 -4.68 -12.47
N GLU A 84 -2.79 -3.89 -12.01
CA GLU A 84 -3.60 -4.20 -10.81
C GLU A 84 -5.01 -3.65 -11.02
N ALA A 85 -6.04 -4.51 -10.98
CA ALA A 85 -7.42 -4.08 -11.15
C ALA A 85 -7.99 -3.46 -9.88
N LEU A 86 -9.17 -2.84 -9.99
CA LEU A 86 -9.84 -2.24 -8.85
C LEU A 86 -10.24 -3.28 -7.79
N GLU A 87 -10.61 -4.50 -8.22
CA GLU A 87 -10.91 -5.62 -7.33
C GLU A 87 -9.68 -6.02 -6.50
N ASP A 88 -8.53 -6.23 -7.15
CA ASP A 88 -7.26 -6.50 -6.46
C ASP A 88 -6.93 -5.40 -5.45
N THR A 89 -7.08 -4.13 -5.87
CA THR A 89 -6.73 -2.98 -5.04
C THR A 89 -7.66 -2.81 -3.84
N VAL A 90 -8.97 -2.85 -4.05
CA VAL A 90 -9.99 -2.40 -3.08
C VAL A 90 -10.63 -3.55 -2.33
N ALA A 91 -10.88 -4.68 -2.99
CA ALA A 91 -11.55 -5.82 -2.35
C ALA A 91 -10.57 -6.75 -1.64
N ILE A 92 -9.31 -6.81 -2.08
CA ILE A 92 -8.30 -7.75 -1.58
C ILE A 92 -7.22 -7.03 -0.78
N ASP A 93 -6.42 -6.19 -1.43
CA ASP A 93 -5.20 -5.67 -0.83
C ASP A 93 -5.46 -4.62 0.26
N LEU A 94 -6.36 -3.66 0.00
CA LEU A 94 -6.67 -2.60 0.97
C LEU A 94 -7.21 -3.18 2.30
N PRO A 95 -8.25 -4.05 2.31
CA PRO A 95 -8.73 -4.68 3.54
C PRO A 95 -7.63 -5.47 4.26
N ASN A 96 -6.81 -6.23 3.53
CA ASN A 96 -5.69 -6.97 4.12
C ASN A 96 -4.71 -6.05 4.88
N TYR A 97 -4.39 -4.85 4.35
CA TYR A 97 -3.55 -3.91 5.09
C TYR A 97 -4.25 -3.25 6.28
N VAL A 98 -5.57 -3.12 6.24
CA VAL A 98 -6.38 -2.65 7.38
C VAL A 98 -6.40 -3.69 8.49
N ASP A 99 -6.60 -4.97 8.15
CA ASP A 99 -6.55 -6.08 9.12
C ASP A 99 -5.17 -6.19 9.76
N LEU A 100 -4.09 -6.11 8.97
CA LEU A 100 -2.72 -6.08 9.50
C LEU A 100 -2.46 -4.86 10.40
N LEU A 101 -3.05 -3.70 10.10
CA LEU A 101 -2.96 -2.54 10.98
C LEU A 101 -3.63 -2.83 12.33
N ASP A 102 -4.83 -3.41 12.34
CA ASP A 102 -5.53 -3.81 13.57
C ASP A 102 -4.67 -4.75 14.43
N GLU A 103 -4.13 -5.82 13.82
CA GLU A 103 -3.25 -6.77 14.49
C GLU A 103 -1.99 -6.11 15.08
N ILE A 104 -1.37 -5.18 14.36
CA ILE A 104 -0.21 -4.41 14.84
C ILE A 104 -0.61 -3.54 16.03
N LEU A 105 -1.73 -2.81 15.94
CA LEU A 105 -2.18 -1.92 17.01
C LEU A 105 -2.54 -2.72 18.27
N PHE A 106 -3.20 -3.87 18.13
CA PHE A 106 -3.48 -4.79 19.22
C PHE A 106 -2.20 -5.32 19.87
N LYS A 107 -1.27 -5.87 19.07
CA LYS A 107 0.01 -6.42 19.54
C LYS A 107 0.84 -5.40 20.31
N HIS A 108 0.77 -4.12 19.92
CA HIS A 108 1.50 -3.03 20.58
C HIS A 108 0.72 -2.37 21.72
N GLY A 109 -0.47 -2.88 22.09
CA GLY A 109 -1.27 -2.37 23.20
C GLY A 109 -1.87 -0.98 22.96
N LEU A 110 -1.97 -0.55 21.71
CA LEU A 110 -2.59 0.72 21.31
C LEU A 110 -4.12 0.64 21.30
N TYR A 111 -4.66 -0.58 21.30
CA TYR A 111 -6.03 -0.87 21.63
C TYR A 111 -6.12 -1.53 23.00
N GLN A 112 -7.04 -1.04 23.84
CA GLN A 112 -7.55 -1.80 24.98
C GLN A 112 -9.00 -2.14 24.67
N HIS A 113 -9.35 -3.42 24.72
CA HIS A 113 -10.75 -3.76 24.91
C HIS A 113 -11.18 -3.10 26.23
N LYS A 114 -12.13 -2.17 26.15
CA LYS A 114 -12.86 -1.77 27.36
C LYS A 114 -13.49 -3.06 27.88
N GLU A 115 -12.91 -3.66 28.92
CA GLU A 115 -13.64 -4.64 29.71
C GLU A 115 -14.95 -3.95 30.12
N ASN A 116 -16.08 -4.48 29.66
CA ASN A 116 -17.39 -4.08 30.13
C ASN A 116 -17.51 -4.46 31.61
N LYS A 117 -16.90 -3.67 32.49
CA LYS A 117 -17.21 -3.64 33.92
C LYS A 117 -18.59 -3.04 34.05
N ASN A 118 -19.65 -3.85 33.93
CA ASN A 118 -20.98 -3.64 34.55
C ASN A 118 -22.01 -4.65 34.03
N ILE A 119 -21.91 -5.93 34.41
CA ILE A 119 -23.07 -6.81 34.52
C ILE A 119 -22.86 -7.72 35.73
N ASN A 120 -23.09 -7.21 36.95
CA ASN A 120 -23.37 -8.02 38.16
C ASN A 120 -23.71 -7.15 39.40
N GLN A 121 -24.60 -6.16 39.27
CA GLN A 121 -25.17 -5.44 40.43
C GLN A 121 -26.71 -5.38 40.45
N GLN A 122 -27.39 -6.31 39.77
CA GLN A 122 -28.86 -6.44 39.90
C GLN A 122 -29.28 -7.91 40.02
N LYS A 123 -28.78 -8.62 41.04
CA LYS A 123 -29.42 -9.85 41.56
C LYS A 123 -29.08 -10.01 43.05
N THR A 124 -29.51 -9.06 43.87
CA THR A 124 -29.71 -9.26 45.32
C THR A 124 -30.49 -8.06 45.86
N ALA A 125 -31.81 -8.14 45.71
CA ALA A 125 -32.80 -7.50 46.57
C ALA A 125 -34.00 -8.44 46.62
#